data_AF-A0A841EAU3-F1
#
_entry.id   AF-A0A841EAU3-F1
#
_cell.length_a   1.000
_cell.length_b   1.000
_cell.length_c   1.000
_cell.angle_alpha   90.00
_cell.angle_beta   90.00
_cell.angle_gamma   90.00
#
_symmetry.space_group_name_H-M   'P 1'
#
loop_
_entity.id
_entity.type
_entity.pdbx_description
1 polymer ?
#
loop_
_entity_poly.entity_id
_entity_poly.type
_entity_poly.pdbx_seq_one_letter_code
_entity_poly.pdbx_strand_id
1 'polypeptide(L)'
;MTPPDRHAITRVLTDHLTGRPAWDEPPSLLAIARDPSPPRCRLVPVEASGLEGRHPADAVEALARAATPASGLDRVPCARSRMWGLALRWEAFATPRVTASGDAPAPGRVEVRVTTACDTAGRRYLLQQGRDTGEVEELFTVTGRTPAALEHLLSALPQ
;
A
#
# COMPACT_ATOMS: atom_id res chain seq x y z
N MET A 1 16.04 -2.39 18.99
CA MET A 1 15.37 -3.22 17.96
C MET A 1 16.20 -3.15 16.69
N THR A 2 16.56 -4.27 16.05
CA THR A 2 17.28 -4.25 14.76
C THR A 2 16.37 -3.66 13.68
N PRO A 3 16.81 -2.67 12.89
CA PRO A 3 16.00 -2.13 11.81
C PRO A 3 15.66 -3.22 10.78
N PRO A 4 14.51 -3.14 10.10
CA PRO A 4 14.14 -4.13 9.09
C PRO A 4 15.20 -4.23 7.99
N ASP A 5 15.36 -5.39 7.38
CA ASP A 5 16.14 -5.50 6.15
C ASP A 5 15.34 -4.87 4.99
N ARG A 6 15.93 -3.86 4.34
CA ARG A 6 15.33 -3.16 3.21
C ARG A 6 15.03 -4.12 2.06
N HIS A 7 15.96 -5.04 1.76
CA HIS A 7 15.78 -5.98 0.66
C HIS A 7 14.67 -6.99 0.95
N ALA A 8 14.55 -7.42 2.20
CA ALA A 8 13.46 -8.29 2.63
C ALA A 8 12.09 -7.61 2.49
N ILE A 9 11.96 -6.34 2.87
CA ILE A 9 10.72 -5.56 2.69
C ILE A 9 10.40 -5.42 1.21
N THR A 10 11.34 -4.94 0.40
CA THR A 10 11.13 -4.73 -1.04
C THR A 10 10.70 -6.03 -1.72
N ARG A 11 11.39 -7.14 -1.46
CA ARG A 11 11.04 -8.44 -2.04
C ARG A 11 9.61 -8.84 -1.73
N VAL A 12 9.17 -8.70 -0.48
CA VAL A 12 7.80 -9.07 -0.09
C VAL A 12 6.75 -8.17 -0.75
N LEU A 13 7.04 -6.88 -0.91
CA LEU A 13 6.16 -5.97 -1.62
C LEU A 13 6.10 -6.32 -3.12
N THR A 14 7.23 -6.64 -3.74
CA THR A 14 7.30 -7.09 -5.14
C THR A 14 6.57 -8.40 -5.36
N ASP A 15 6.78 -9.41 -4.50
CA ASP A 15 6.09 -10.70 -4.57
C ASP A 15 4.58 -10.51 -4.40
N HIS A 16 4.17 -9.62 -3.48
CA HIS A 16 2.76 -9.30 -3.29
C HIS A 16 2.17 -8.57 -4.50
N LEU A 17 2.92 -7.68 -5.13
CA LEU A 17 2.45 -6.91 -6.29
C LEU A 17 2.30 -7.79 -7.53
N THR A 18 3.32 -8.61 -7.81
CA THR A 18 3.40 -9.46 -9.01
C THR A 18 2.58 -10.75 -8.90
N GLY A 19 2.38 -11.28 -7.68
CA GLY A 19 1.58 -12.49 -7.44
C GLY A 19 0.06 -12.30 -7.56
N ARG A 20 -0.43 -11.14 -7.99
CA ARG A 20 -1.86 -10.80 -8.06
C ARG A 20 -2.37 -10.92 -9.50
N PRO A 21 -3.19 -11.94 -9.81
CA PRO A 21 -3.63 -12.20 -11.19
C PRO A 21 -4.81 -11.32 -11.63
N ALA A 22 -5.65 -10.88 -10.70
CA ALA A 22 -6.75 -9.97 -10.99
C ALA A 22 -6.25 -8.53 -11.05
N TRP A 23 -6.90 -7.70 -11.84
CA TRP A 23 -6.80 -6.24 -11.81
C TRP A 23 -8.15 -5.68 -11.41
N ASP A 24 -8.21 -4.37 -11.22
CA ASP A 24 -9.35 -3.59 -10.77
C ASP A 24 -9.72 -3.94 -9.30
N GLU A 25 -8.70 -4.21 -8.48
CA GLU A 25 -8.85 -4.58 -7.08
C GLU A 25 -9.01 -3.35 -6.16
N PRO A 26 -9.81 -3.45 -5.08
CA PRO A 26 -9.96 -2.34 -4.15
C PRO A 26 -8.64 -2.02 -3.43
N PRO A 27 -8.47 -0.77 -2.95
CA PRO A 27 -7.37 -0.41 -2.08
C PRO A 27 -7.26 -1.36 -0.88
N SER A 28 -6.05 -1.73 -0.52
CA SER A 28 -5.79 -2.69 0.54
C SER A 28 -4.64 -2.23 1.42
N LEU A 29 -4.84 -2.31 2.73
CA LEU A 29 -3.77 -2.10 3.70
C LEU A 29 -3.04 -3.43 3.92
N LEU A 30 -1.72 -3.39 3.97
CA LEU A 30 -0.86 -4.53 4.15
C LEU A 30 -0.06 -4.34 5.43
N ALA A 31 -0.16 -5.30 6.35
CA ALA A 31 0.74 -5.39 7.49
C ALA A 31 1.98 -6.20 7.10
N ILE A 32 3.16 -5.61 7.21
CA ILE A 32 4.44 -6.28 6.94
C ILE A 32 4.93 -6.88 8.25
N ALA A 33 4.70 -8.19 8.43
CA ALA A 33 5.08 -8.88 9.66
C ALA A 33 6.58 -9.24 9.67
N ARG A 34 7.18 -9.17 10.86
CA ARG A 34 8.56 -9.61 11.13
C ARG A 34 8.73 -11.13 11.09
N ASP A 35 7.64 -11.88 11.23
CA ASP A 35 7.63 -13.32 11.50
C ASP A 35 6.44 -13.96 10.79
N PRO A 36 6.59 -15.10 10.08
CA PRO A 36 7.80 -15.91 9.87
C PRO A 36 8.76 -15.37 8.81
N SER A 37 9.98 -15.93 8.75
CA SER A 37 10.86 -15.86 7.58
C SER A 37 10.37 -16.89 6.54
N PRO A 38 10.06 -16.49 5.29
CA PRO A 38 10.19 -15.13 4.76
C PRO A 38 9.05 -14.21 5.21
N PRO A 39 9.33 -12.90 5.39
CA PRO A 39 8.36 -11.90 5.82
C PRO A 39 7.10 -11.97 4.97
N ARG A 40 5.93 -11.75 5.58
CA ARG A 40 4.64 -11.88 4.91
C ARG A 40 3.86 -10.59 5.01
N CYS A 41 3.26 -10.20 3.89
CA CYS A 41 2.19 -9.21 3.87
C CYS A 41 0.88 -9.89 4.25
N ARG A 42 0.21 -9.39 5.29
CA ARG A 42 -1.17 -9.76 5.57
C ARG A 42 -2.08 -8.67 5.03
N LEU A 43 -3.01 -9.05 4.17
CA LEU A 43 -4.00 -8.15 3.61
C LEU A 43 -5.09 -7.86 4.64
N VAL A 44 -5.31 -6.58 4.89
CA VAL A 44 -6.44 -6.03 5.62
C VAL A 44 -7.27 -5.30 4.58
N PRO A 45 -8.41 -5.88 4.15
CA PRO A 45 -9.28 -5.19 3.21
C PRO A 45 -9.74 -3.90 3.88
N VAL A 46 -9.64 -2.79 3.15
CA VAL A 46 -10.24 -1.54 3.57
C VAL A 46 -11.70 -1.60 3.13
N GLU A 47 -12.65 -1.39 4.05
CA GLU A 47 -14.04 -1.25 3.65
C GLU A 47 -14.15 -0.09 2.66
N ALA A 48 -14.47 -0.43 1.40
CA ALA A 48 -14.54 0.53 0.30
C ALA A 48 -15.83 1.37 0.32
N SER A 49 -16.78 1.05 1.21
CA SER A 49 -18.02 1.79 1.39
C SER A 49 -17.71 3.24 1.79
N GLY A 50 -17.97 4.19 0.89
CA GLY A 50 -17.68 5.62 1.09
C GLY A 50 -16.27 6.06 0.70
N LEU A 51 -15.45 5.17 0.12
CA LEU A 51 -14.16 5.52 -0.50
C LEU A 51 -14.27 5.77 -2.01
N GLU A 52 -15.43 5.52 -2.60
CA GLU A 52 -15.71 5.86 -4.00
C GLU A 52 -15.41 7.34 -4.25
N GLY A 53 -14.47 7.61 -5.17
CA GLY A 53 -14.05 8.96 -5.54
C GLY A 53 -13.12 9.66 -4.56
N ARG A 54 -12.69 9.02 -3.45
CA ARG A 54 -11.70 9.60 -2.52
C ARG A 54 -10.27 9.23 -2.89
N HIS A 55 -9.33 10.13 -2.63
CA HIS A 55 -7.91 9.84 -2.84
C HIS A 55 -7.47 8.72 -1.86
N PRO A 56 -6.62 7.75 -2.27
CA PRO A 56 -6.18 6.66 -1.39
C PRO A 56 -5.58 7.13 -0.06
N ALA A 57 -4.92 8.29 -0.05
CA ALA A 57 -4.44 8.91 1.19
C ALA A 57 -5.57 9.27 2.17
N ASP A 58 -6.72 9.76 1.68
CA ASP A 58 -7.87 10.10 2.53
C ASP A 58 -8.49 8.86 3.18
N ALA A 59 -8.49 7.73 2.45
CA ALA A 59 -8.93 6.43 2.97
C ALA A 59 -8.05 5.96 4.13
N VAL A 60 -6.73 6.00 3.94
CA VAL A 60 -5.77 5.63 4.99
C VAL A 60 -5.84 6.59 6.16
N GLU A 61 -6.02 7.89 5.92
CA GLU A 61 -6.15 8.87 6.99
C GLU A 61 -7.46 8.68 7.79
N ALA A 62 -8.56 8.32 7.13
CA ALA A 62 -9.80 7.94 7.80
C ALA A 62 -9.61 6.68 8.65
N LEU A 63 -8.93 5.65 8.12
CA LEU A 63 -8.55 4.46 8.89
C LEU A 63 -7.62 4.80 10.06
N ALA A 64 -6.65 5.68 9.86
CA ALA A 64 -5.70 6.08 10.90
C ALA A 64 -6.38 6.85 12.03
N ARG A 65 -7.35 7.72 11.70
CA ARG A 65 -8.22 8.35 12.69
C ARG A 65 -9.08 7.33 13.43
N ALA A 66 -9.59 6.32 12.73
CA ALA A 66 -10.39 5.26 13.31
C ALA A 66 -9.54 4.23 14.09
N ALA A 67 -8.22 4.16 13.87
CA ALA A 67 -7.25 3.20 14.42
C ALA A 67 -7.07 3.21 15.95
N THR A 68 -7.81 4.08 16.65
CA THR A 68 -8.14 3.89 18.06
C THR A 68 -8.91 2.57 18.26
N PRO A 69 -9.01 1.99 19.47
CA PRO A 69 -9.29 0.56 19.74
C PRO A 69 -10.66 -0.02 19.26
N ALA A 70 -11.36 0.62 18.32
CA ALA A 70 -12.64 0.23 17.75
C ALA A 70 -12.59 -0.26 16.29
N SER A 71 -11.49 -0.08 15.55
CA SER A 71 -11.42 -0.20 14.07
C SER A 71 -10.99 -1.55 13.51
N GLY A 72 -10.92 -2.61 14.33
CA GLY A 72 -10.58 -3.95 13.84
C GLY A 72 -9.10 -4.15 13.47
N LEU A 73 -8.23 -3.17 13.67
CA LEU A 73 -6.77 -3.36 13.65
C LEU A 73 -6.29 -4.29 14.77
N ASP A 74 -7.03 -4.40 15.89
CA ASP A 74 -6.82 -5.42 16.92
C ASP A 74 -7.01 -6.86 16.41
N ARG A 75 -7.69 -7.04 15.27
CA ARG A 75 -7.84 -8.34 14.58
C ARG A 75 -6.67 -8.63 13.64
N VAL A 76 -5.75 -7.68 13.43
CA VAL A 76 -4.49 -7.93 12.74
C VAL A 76 -3.58 -8.65 13.73
N PRO A 77 -3.33 -9.96 13.59
CA PRO A 77 -2.62 -10.73 14.62
C PRO A 77 -1.17 -10.25 14.82
N CYS A 78 -0.66 -9.44 13.89
CA CYS A 78 0.65 -8.81 13.91
C CYS A 78 0.72 -7.56 14.82
N ALA A 79 -0.42 -6.95 15.17
CA ALA A 79 -0.51 -5.68 15.90
C ALA A 79 -0.03 -5.76 17.36
N ARG A 80 0.23 -6.96 17.88
CA ARG A 80 0.77 -7.20 19.22
C ARG A 80 2.31 -7.32 19.20
N SER A 81 3.04 -6.30 18.72
CA SER A 81 4.52 -6.16 18.85
C SER A 81 5.45 -6.77 17.78
N ARG A 82 4.97 -7.16 16.57
CA ARG A 82 5.83 -7.82 15.55
C ARG A 82 5.69 -7.33 14.10
N MET A 83 5.53 -6.03 13.88
CA MET A 83 5.50 -5.46 12.52
C MET A 83 6.81 -4.77 12.16
N TRP A 84 7.20 -4.88 10.89
CA TRP A 84 8.26 -4.09 10.28
C TRP A 84 7.73 -2.85 9.57
N GLY A 85 6.47 -2.85 9.13
CA GLY A 85 5.90 -1.70 8.45
C GLY A 85 4.47 -1.91 8.00
N LEU A 86 3.94 -0.88 7.34
CA LEU A 86 2.62 -0.86 6.72
C LEU A 86 2.78 -0.45 5.27
N ALA A 87 1.95 -1.03 4.40
CA ALA A 87 1.83 -0.59 3.03
C ALA A 87 0.38 -0.38 2.62
N LEU A 88 0.13 0.59 1.74
CA LEU A 88 -1.10 0.76 1.01
C LEU A 88 -0.87 0.32 -0.43
N ARG A 89 -1.65 -0.66 -0.89
CA ARG A 89 -1.77 -0.98 -2.30
C ARG A 89 -3.02 -0.33 -2.86
N TRP A 90 -2.91 0.27 -4.03
CA TRP A 90 -4.06 0.73 -4.80
C TRP A 90 -3.79 0.58 -6.28
N GLU A 91 -4.86 0.74 -7.03
CA GLU A 91 -4.84 0.66 -8.48
C GLU A 91 -5.19 2.02 -9.06
N ALA A 92 -4.37 2.43 -10.03
CA ALA A 92 -4.48 3.70 -10.71
C ALA A 92 -4.82 3.44 -12.18
N PHE A 93 -5.88 4.11 -12.61
CA PHE A 93 -6.18 4.28 -14.03
C PHE A 93 -5.11 5.20 -14.63
N ALA A 94 -4.85 5.05 -15.93
CA ALA A 94 -4.16 6.12 -16.66
C ALA A 94 -4.87 7.43 -16.34
N THR A 95 -4.16 8.42 -15.81
CA THR A 95 -4.53 9.80 -16.12
C THR A 95 -4.55 9.91 -17.64
N PRO A 96 -5.56 10.53 -18.26
CA PRO A 96 -5.61 10.66 -19.69
C PRO A 96 -4.28 11.16 -20.25
N ARG A 97 -3.50 10.29 -20.90
CA ARG A 97 -2.46 10.79 -21.80
C ARG A 97 -3.24 11.34 -22.97
N VAL A 98 -3.18 12.66 -23.17
CA VAL A 98 -3.63 13.26 -24.42
C VAL A 98 -2.84 12.56 -25.52
N THR A 99 -3.48 11.64 -26.22
CA THR A 99 -2.87 11.04 -27.41
C THR A 99 -2.70 12.17 -28.42
N ALA A 100 -1.63 12.12 -29.23
CA ALA A 100 -1.42 13.10 -30.30
C ALA A 100 -2.58 13.13 -31.32
N SER A 101 -3.50 12.15 -31.28
CA SER A 101 -4.72 12.07 -32.07
C SER A 101 -5.93 12.80 -31.47
N GLY A 102 -5.87 13.31 -30.24
CA GLY A 102 -6.98 14.03 -29.60
C GLY A 102 -8.14 13.14 -29.13
N ASP A 103 -7.99 11.83 -29.19
CA ASP A 103 -8.98 10.90 -28.63
C ASP A 103 -8.87 10.89 -27.10
N ALA A 104 -9.99 11.17 -26.42
CA ALA A 104 -10.06 10.98 -24.97
C ALA A 104 -9.85 9.48 -24.66
N PRO A 105 -8.88 9.12 -23.81
CA PRO A 105 -8.67 7.72 -23.45
C PRO A 105 -9.94 7.17 -22.79
N ALA A 106 -10.28 5.93 -23.16
CA ALA A 106 -11.46 5.27 -22.64
C ALA A 106 -11.38 5.23 -21.09
N PRO A 107 -12.35 5.83 -20.37
CA PRO A 107 -12.39 5.71 -18.93
C PRO A 107 -12.60 4.24 -18.56
N GLY A 108 -11.83 3.72 -17.60
CA GLY A 108 -12.21 2.50 -16.88
C GLY A 108 -11.30 1.28 -16.98
N ARG A 109 -10.04 1.40 -17.43
CA ARG A 109 -9.03 0.32 -17.26
C ARG A 109 -7.89 0.75 -16.35
N VAL A 110 -7.64 0.02 -15.26
CA VAL A 110 -6.42 0.21 -14.46
C VAL A 110 -5.21 -0.10 -15.34
N GLU A 111 -4.23 0.80 -15.37
CA GLU A 111 -2.97 0.62 -16.10
C GLU A 111 -1.79 0.35 -15.17
N VAL A 112 -1.91 0.79 -13.91
CA VAL A 112 -0.83 0.76 -12.96
C VAL A 112 -1.34 0.33 -11.60
N ARG A 113 -0.62 -0.58 -10.96
CA ARG A 113 -0.81 -0.88 -9.54
C ARG A 113 0.36 -0.31 -8.76
N VAL A 114 0.05 0.39 -7.69
CA VAL A 114 1.05 1.04 -6.85
C VAL A 114 0.96 0.49 -5.43
N THR A 115 2.11 0.30 -4.81
CA THR A 115 2.23 0.02 -3.39
C THR A 115 3.15 1.04 -2.75
N THR A 116 2.64 1.84 -1.81
CA THR A 116 3.46 2.69 -0.92
C THR A 116 3.58 2.06 0.44
N ALA A 117 4.77 2.06 1.01
CA ALA A 117 5.00 1.55 2.36
C ALA A 117 5.83 2.50 3.21
N CYS A 118 5.64 2.42 4.53
CA CYS A 118 6.55 2.95 5.52
C CYS A 118 6.94 1.86 6.51
N ASP A 119 8.16 1.90 7.02
CA ASP A 119 8.64 0.95 8.01
C ASP A 119 8.89 1.59 9.38
N THR A 120 9.15 0.75 10.39
CA THR A 120 9.41 1.20 11.77
C THR A 120 10.73 1.95 11.94
N ALA A 121 11.59 1.99 10.90
CA ALA A 121 12.79 2.81 10.86
C ALA A 121 12.57 4.16 10.15
N GLY A 122 11.34 4.45 9.71
CA GLY A 122 10.99 5.68 8.99
C GLY A 122 11.36 5.66 7.51
N ARG A 123 11.76 4.52 6.95
CA ARG A 123 12.05 4.40 5.51
C ARG A 123 10.77 4.27 4.73
N ARG A 124 10.77 4.88 3.54
CA ARG A 124 9.63 4.97 2.63
C ARG A 124 9.91 4.23 1.33
N TYR A 125 8.91 3.52 0.85
CA TYR A 125 8.98 2.65 -0.32
C TYR A 125 7.82 2.99 -1.24
N LEU A 126 8.06 3.01 -2.55
CA LEU A 126 7.01 2.93 -3.55
C LEU A 126 7.43 1.95 -4.63
N LEU A 127 6.53 1.03 -4.92
CA LEU A 127 6.66 0.06 -5.99
C LEU A 127 5.51 0.28 -6.95
N GLN A 128 5.81 0.26 -8.23
CA GLN A 128 4.84 0.43 -9.30
C GLN A 128 4.93 -0.73 -10.27
N GLN A 129 3.79 -1.36 -10.60
CA GLN A 129 3.69 -2.38 -11.64
C GLN A 129 2.83 -1.88 -12.78
N GLY A 130 3.39 -1.87 -14.00
CA GLY A 130 2.64 -1.61 -15.22
C GLY A 130 1.83 -2.83 -15.66
N ARG A 131 0.58 -2.63 -16.08
CA ARG A 131 -0.31 -3.73 -16.50
C ARG A 131 0.18 -4.48 -17.72
N ASP A 132 0.69 -3.76 -18.70
CA ASP A 132 1.06 -4.34 -19.99
C ASP A 132 2.53 -4.79 -20.03
N THR A 133 3.41 -4.18 -19.21
CA THR A 133 4.82 -4.58 -19.12
C THR A 133 5.05 -5.68 -18.08
N GLY A 134 4.24 -5.72 -17.02
CA GLY A 134 4.46 -6.58 -15.86
C GLY A 134 5.69 -6.19 -15.02
N GLU A 135 6.50 -5.24 -15.48
CA GLU A 135 7.71 -4.76 -14.83
C GLU A 135 7.38 -4.00 -13.55
N VAL A 136 8.26 -4.15 -12.55
CA VAL A 136 8.16 -3.45 -11.26
C VAL A 136 9.26 -2.41 -11.17
N GLU A 137 8.86 -1.15 -11.01
CA GLU A 137 9.76 -0.04 -10.73
C GLU A 137 9.79 0.25 -9.23
N GLU A 138 11.00 0.37 -8.67
CA GLU A 138 11.23 0.68 -7.26
C GLU A 138 11.64 2.14 -7.10
N LEU A 139 10.73 2.96 -6.57
CA LEU A 139 10.97 4.36 -6.26
C LEU A 139 11.16 4.53 -4.75
N PHE A 140 12.38 4.88 -4.36
CA PHE A 140 12.70 5.20 -2.98
C PHE A 140 12.55 6.70 -2.75
N THR A 141 12.32 7.12 -1.50
CA THR A 141 12.14 8.54 -1.09
C THR A 141 10.91 9.24 -1.68
N VAL A 142 9.74 8.67 -1.45
CA VAL A 142 8.46 9.30 -1.82
C VAL A 142 8.18 10.51 -0.93
N THR A 143 7.90 11.64 -1.56
CA THR A 143 7.26 12.80 -0.94
C THR A 143 5.76 12.73 -1.22
N GLY A 144 4.91 12.97 -0.21
CA GLY A 144 3.46 12.96 -0.41
C GLY A 144 2.65 12.67 0.84
N ARG A 145 1.32 12.79 0.71
CA ARG A 145 0.34 12.63 1.80
C ARG A 145 0.16 11.18 2.25
N THR A 146 0.28 10.20 1.34
CA THR A 146 0.12 8.77 1.67
C THR A 146 1.18 8.25 2.66
N PRO A 147 2.50 8.50 2.48
CA PRO A 147 3.50 8.13 3.47
C PRO A 147 3.22 8.68 4.89
N ALA A 148 2.79 9.93 5.01
CA ALA A 148 2.48 10.53 6.32
C ALA A 148 1.29 9.84 7.01
N ALA A 149 0.24 9.48 6.26
CA ALA A 149 -0.91 8.75 6.79
C ALA A 149 -0.52 7.34 7.28
N LEU A 150 0.37 6.66 6.56
CA LEU A 150 0.90 5.35 6.96
C LEU A 150 1.80 5.46 8.20
N GLU A 151 2.65 6.47 8.29
CA GLU A 151 3.50 6.74 9.47
C GLU A 151 2.64 7.00 10.71
N HIS A 152 1.58 7.79 10.56
CA HIS A 152 0.64 8.05 11.65
C HIS A 152 -0.02 6.76 12.13
N LEU A 153 -0.52 5.94 11.20
CA LEU A 153 -1.14 4.66 11.52
C LEU A 153 -0.14 3.70 12.19
N LEU A 154 1.11 3.65 11.71
CA LEU A 154 2.16 2.82 12.30
C LEU A 154 2.49 3.26 13.73
N SER A 155 2.51 4.57 14.00
CA SER A 155 2.76 5.13 15.33
C SER A 155 1.61 4.90 16.32
N ALA A 156 0.39 4.71 15.83
CA ALA A 156 -0.79 4.45 16.65
C ALA A 156 -0.90 2.98 17.11
N LEU A 157 -0.10 2.08 16.55
CA LEU A 157 -0.13 0.66 16.87
C LEU A 157 0.65 0.36 18.15
N PRO A 158 0.21 -0.61 18.98
CA PRO A 158 0.94 -1.04 20.16
C PRO A 158 2.36 -1.50 19.80
N GLN A 159 3.37 -0.96 20.51
CA GLN A 159 4.78 -1.31 20.33
C GLN A 159 5.15 -2.57 21.10
#